data_AF-B8H9K6-F1
#
_entry.id   AF-B8H9K6-F1
#
_cell.length_a   1.000
_cell.length_b   1.000
_cell.length_c   1.000
_cell.angle_alpha   90.00
_cell.angle_beta   90.00
_cell.angle_gamma   90.00
#
_symmetry.space_group_name_H-M   'P 1'
#
loop_
_entity.id
_entity.type
_entity.pdbx_description
1 polymer ?
#
loop_
_entity_poly.entity_id
_entity_poly.type
_entity_poly.pdbx_seq_one_letter_code
_entity_poly.pdbx_strand_id
1 'polypeptide(L)'
;MNRRKAPSWPRTEVWAWVVGIVVVTLFVLPWSLMEVGRCVDYIPGFGESFCESGPVIGQPAAAIVGAASALMILYFLYRIARIVLQRRASRRIQDR
;
A
#
# COMPACT_ATOMS: atom_id res chain seq x y z
N MET A 1 -24.65 12.57 37.49
CA MET A 1 -24.95 12.07 36.12
C MET A 1 -23.79 12.39 35.19
N ASN A 2 -22.85 11.46 35.02
CA ASN A 2 -21.70 11.62 34.13
C ASN A 2 -22.15 11.41 32.67
N ARG A 3 -22.39 12.51 31.93
CA ARG A 3 -22.47 12.48 30.46
C ARG A 3 -21.08 12.13 29.93
N ARG A 4 -20.78 10.83 29.78
CA ARG A 4 -19.64 10.39 28.96
C ARG A 4 -19.88 10.96 27.57
N LYS A 5 -19.09 11.96 27.17
CA LYS A 5 -19.08 12.47 25.80
C LYS A 5 -18.84 11.27 24.89
N ALA A 6 -19.83 10.91 24.08
CA ALA A 6 -19.64 9.90 23.05
C ALA A 6 -18.41 10.32 22.23
N PRO A 7 -17.39 9.46 22.05
CA PRO A 7 -16.22 9.83 21.29
C PRO A 7 -16.69 10.21 19.88
N SER A 8 -16.55 11.49 19.53
CA SER A 8 -16.87 12.02 18.21
C SER A 8 -15.82 11.54 17.22
N TRP A 9 -15.81 10.25 16.93
CA TRP A 9 -14.80 9.62 16.10
C TRP A 9 -15.41 8.85 14.93
N PRO A 10 -16.03 9.56 13.96
CA PRO A 10 -16.29 9.02 12.62
C PRO A 10 -15.06 9.14 11.69
N ARG A 11 -13.98 9.83 12.13
CA ARG A 11 -12.71 9.96 11.40
C ARG A 11 -11.76 8.76 11.57
N THR A 12 -11.90 7.93 12.61
CA THR A 12 -10.95 6.86 13.02
C THR A 12 -10.97 5.74 12.01
N GLU A 13 -12.17 5.32 11.62
CA GLU A 13 -12.33 4.22 10.67
C GLU A 13 -11.66 4.53 9.35
N VAL A 14 -11.83 5.75 8.82
CA VAL A 14 -11.21 6.14 7.55
C VAL A 14 -9.70 6.35 7.74
N TRP A 15 -9.27 6.90 8.89
CA TRP A 15 -7.87 7.12 9.20
C TRP A 15 -7.06 5.83 9.20
N ALA A 16 -7.61 4.73 9.73
CA ALA A 16 -6.93 3.44 9.73
C ALA A 16 -6.59 2.95 8.30
N TRP A 17 -7.53 3.11 7.36
CA TRP A 17 -7.30 2.75 5.96
C TRP A 17 -6.33 3.70 5.26
N VAL A 18 -6.40 5.01 5.55
CA VAL A 18 -5.46 6.00 5.01
C VAL A 18 -4.04 5.72 5.51
N VAL A 19 -3.87 5.42 6.81
CA VAL A 19 -2.57 4.99 7.36
C VAL A 19 -2.11 3.71 6.69
N GLY A 20 -3.00 2.75 6.45
CA GLY A 20 -2.69 1.53 5.71
C GLY A 20 -2.11 1.83 4.32
N ILE A 21 -2.73 2.73 3.56
CA ILE A 21 -2.22 3.17 2.25
C ILE A 21 -0.84 3.83 2.41
N VAL A 22 -0.69 4.76 3.35
CA VAL A 22 0.58 5.47 3.58
C VAL A 22 1.69 4.48 3.94
N VAL A 23 1.42 3.48 4.79
CA VAL A 23 2.39 2.47 5.18
C VAL A 23 2.82 1.62 3.98
N VAL A 24 1.86 1.15 3.18
CA VAL A 24 2.17 0.36 1.97
C VAL A 24 2.99 1.19 0.98
N THR A 25 2.61 2.45 0.75
CA THR A 25 3.27 3.31 -0.22
C THR A 25 4.65 3.80 0.24
N LEU A 26 4.84 4.11 1.52
CA LEU A 26 6.09 4.69 2.01
C LEU A 26 7.09 3.66 2.53
N PHE A 27 6.64 2.48 2.95
CA PHE A 27 7.54 1.47 3.53
C PHE A 27 7.65 0.23 2.65
N VAL A 28 6.53 -0.32 2.17
CA VAL A 28 6.54 -1.58 1.42
C VAL A 28 7.09 -1.37 0.00
N LEU A 29 6.53 -0.42 -0.74
CA LEU A 29 6.96 -0.16 -2.12
C LEU A 29 8.43 0.26 -2.22
N PRO A 30 8.92 1.26 -1.48
CA PRO A 30 10.30 1.72 -1.64
C PRO A 30 11.30 0.63 -1.28
N TRP A 31 11.03 -0.14 -0.21
CA TRP A 31 11.91 -1.24 0.19
C TRP A 31 11.97 -2.38 -0.84
N SER A 32 10.81 -2.74 -1.41
CA SER A 32 10.72 -3.82 -2.39
C SER A 32 11.25 -3.45 -3.79
N LEU A 33 11.20 -2.16 -4.12
CA LEU A 33 11.64 -1.61 -5.41
C LEU A 33 13.02 -0.96 -5.34
N MET A 34 13.72 -1.03 -4.19
CA MET A 34 15.12 -0.62 -4.14
C MET A 34 15.89 -1.44 -5.17
N GLU A 35 16.49 -0.73 -6.11
CA GLU A 35 17.37 -1.31 -7.11
C GLU A 35 18.76 -1.46 -6.51
N VAL A 36 19.33 -2.65 -6.64
CA VAL A 36 20.75 -2.88 -6.38
C VAL A 36 21.40 -3.31 -7.68
N GLY A 37 22.55 -2.72 -7.96
CA GLY A 37 23.43 -3.21 -9.00
C GLY A 37 24.05 -4.53 -8.54
N ARG A 38 23.84 -5.61 -9.28
CA ARG A 38 24.63 -6.83 -9.14
C ARG A 38 25.42 -7.04 -10.42
N CYS A 39 26.73 -7.15 -10.29
CA CYS A 39 27.58 -7.52 -11.41
C CYS A 39 27.68 -9.05 -11.42
N VAL A 40 27.25 -9.66 -12.51
CA VAL A 40 27.20 -11.11 -12.67
C VAL A 40 28.22 -11.49 -13.74
N ASP A 41 29.18 -12.34 -13.38
CA ASP A 41 30.14 -12.87 -14.34
C ASP A 41 29.52 -14.07 -15.06
N TYR A 42 29.35 -13.96 -16.38
CA TYR A 42 28.75 -15.03 -17.19
C TYR A 42 29.68 -16.26 -17.26
N ILE A 43 31.00 -16.06 -17.08
CA ILE A 43 32.02 -17.12 -17.05
C ILE A 43 33.07 -16.75 -15.99
N PRO A 44 33.26 -17.56 -14.92
CA PRO A 44 34.31 -17.30 -13.95
C PRO A 44 35.68 -17.35 -14.64
N GLY A 45 36.32 -16.19 -14.79
CA GLY A 45 37.66 -16.05 -15.39
C GLY A 45 37.72 -15.48 -16.81
N PHE A 46 36.60 -15.19 -17.48
CA PHE A 46 36.60 -14.57 -18.82
C PHE A 46 35.75 -13.29 -18.86
N GLY A 47 36.32 -12.21 -18.31
CA GLY A 47 36.40 -10.88 -18.93
C GLY A 47 35.15 -10.05 -19.26
N GLU A 48 33.93 -10.59 -19.26
CA GLU A 48 32.71 -9.79 -19.52
C GLU A 48 31.81 -9.78 -18.30
N SER A 49 32.02 -8.74 -17.48
CA SER A 49 31.18 -8.41 -16.32
C SER A 49 30.14 -7.38 -16.75
N PHE A 50 28.87 -7.75 -16.68
CA PHE A 50 27.77 -6.81 -16.87
C PHE A 50 27.12 -6.52 -15.52
N CYS A 51 26.91 -5.24 -15.22
CA CYS A 51 26.21 -4.83 -14.02
C CYS A 51 24.74 -4.66 -14.36
N GLU A 52 23.93 -5.59 -13.87
CA GLU A 52 22.47 -5.50 -13.99
C GLU A 52 21.93 -4.73 -12.78
N SER A 53 21.10 -3.74 -13.07
CA SER A 53 20.32 -3.03 -12.05
C SER A 53 18.99 -3.76 -11.93
N GLY A 54 18.74 -4.36 -10.77
CA GLY A 54 17.52 -5.11 -10.51
C GLY A 54 17.02 -4.92 -9.09
N PRO A 55 15.75 -5.19 -8.82
CA PRO A 55 15.21 -5.09 -7.46
C PRO A 55 15.98 -6.04 -6.53
N VAL A 56 16.26 -5.59 -5.30
CA VAL A 56 17.01 -6.34 -4.27
C VAL A 56 16.49 -7.76 -4.06
N ILE A 57 15.17 -7.91 -4.16
CA ILE A 57 14.44 -9.16 -3.96
C ILE A 57 14.35 -10.04 -5.22
N GLY A 58 14.89 -9.58 -6.36
CA GLY A 58 14.78 -10.21 -7.66
C GLY A 58 13.48 -9.86 -8.40
N GLN A 59 13.52 -9.83 -9.73
CA GLN A 59 12.36 -9.47 -10.56
C GLN A 59 11.07 -10.24 -10.26
N PRO A 60 11.05 -11.58 -10.11
CA PRO A 60 9.81 -12.30 -9.87
C PRO A 60 9.19 -11.94 -8.51
N ALA A 61 10.00 -11.74 -7.47
CA ALA A 61 9.51 -11.32 -6.17
C ALA A 61 8.97 -9.89 -6.20
N ALA A 62 9.65 -8.97 -6.90
CA ALA A 62 9.19 -7.60 -7.08
C ALA A 62 7.84 -7.52 -7.81
N ALA A 63 7.62 -8.36 -8.82
CA ALA A 63 6.33 -8.44 -9.51
C ALA A 63 5.20 -8.90 -8.59
N ILE A 64 5.45 -9.92 -7.76
CA ILE A 64 4.46 -10.44 -6.79
C ILE A 64 4.14 -9.39 -5.73
N VAL A 65 5.16 -8.74 -5.16
CA VAL A 65 4.98 -7.70 -4.14
C VAL A 65 4.29 -6.47 -4.72
N GLY A 66 4.62 -6.08 -5.95
CA GLY A 66 3.94 -5.02 -6.69
C GLY A 66 2.45 -5.34 -6.90
N ALA A 67 2.12 -6.54 -7.35
CA ALA A 67 0.73 -6.96 -7.54
C ALA A 67 -0.05 -7.01 -6.21
N ALA A 68 0.54 -7.59 -5.16
CA ALA A 68 -0.09 -7.70 -3.85
C ALA A 68 -0.34 -6.32 -3.21
N SER A 69 0.63 -5.41 -3.31
CA SER A 69 0.50 -4.05 -2.79
C SER A 69 -0.58 -3.24 -3.53
N ALA A 70 -0.67 -3.38 -4.87
CA ALA A 70 -1.74 -2.77 -5.66
C ALA A 70 -3.12 -3.28 -5.22
N LEU A 71 -3.28 -4.59 -5.03
CA LEU A 71 -4.54 -5.17 -4.54
C LEU A 71 -4.91 -4.67 -3.14
N MET A 72 -3.95 -4.53 -2.23
CA MET A 72 -4.19 -3.96 -0.91
C MET A 72 -4.65 -2.50 -0.98
N ILE A 73 -4.00 -1.67 -1.81
CA ILE A 73 -4.40 -0.27 -1.98
C ILE A 73 -5.81 -0.18 -2.53
N LEU A 74 -6.14 -0.98 -3.56
CA LEU A 74 -7.50 -1.04 -4.11
C LEU A 74 -8.52 -1.48 -3.05
N TYR A 75 -8.18 -2.45 -2.21
CA TYR A 75 -9.03 -2.89 -1.11
C TYR A 75 -9.28 -1.77 -0.09
N PHE A 76 -8.25 -1.03 0.31
CA PHE A 76 -8.40 0.10 1.23
C PHE A 76 -9.25 1.22 0.63
N LEU A 77 -9.04 1.56 -0.64
CA LEU A 77 -9.87 2.53 -1.36
C LEU A 77 -11.34 2.07 -1.44
N TYR A 78 -11.58 0.80 -1.74
CA TYR A 78 -12.92 0.23 -1.77
C TYR A 78 -13.62 0.34 -0.40
N ARG A 79 -12.90 0.05 0.70
CA ARG A 79 -13.45 0.20 2.06
C ARG A 79 -13.80 1.66 2.37
N ILE A 80 -12.93 2.60 2.02
CA ILE A 80 -13.18 4.03 2.19
C ILE A 80 -14.41 4.46 1.38
N ALA A 81 -14.46 4.09 0.10
CA ALA A 81 -15.59 4.41 -0.78
C ALA A 81 -16.91 3.86 -0.23
N ARG A 82 -16.92 2.60 0.24
CA ARG A 82 -18.11 1.97 0.84
C ARG A 82 -18.60 2.73 2.08
N ILE A 83 -17.70 3.11 2.98
CA ILE A 83 -18.04 3.89 4.19
C ILE A 83 -18.61 5.25 3.80
N VAL A 84 -18.00 5.94 2.84
CA VAL A 84 -18.47 7.25 2.36
C VAL A 84 -19.83 7.15 1.68
N LEU A 85 -20.04 6.15 0.84
CA LEU A 85 -21.31 5.91 0.14
C LEU A 85 -22.45 5.57 1.10
N GLN A 86 -22.21 4.68 2.08
CA GLN A 86 -23.19 4.37 3.12
C GLN A 86 -23.60 5.61 3.91
N ARG A 87 -22.64 6.47 4.26
CA ARG A 87 -22.92 7.74 4.95
C ARG A 87 -23.72 8.72 4.08
N ARG A 88 -23.44 8.81 2.78
CA ARG A 88 -24.22 9.64 1.86
C ARG A 88 -25.66 9.15 1.75
N ALA A 89 -25.88 7.83 1.76
CA ALA A 89 -27.23 7.26 1.75
C ALA A 89 -27.99 7.59 3.05
N SER A 90 -27.36 7.43 4.22
CA SER A 90 -28.00 7.74 5.50
C SER A 90 -28.33 9.23 5.67
N ARG A 91 -27.48 10.15 5.18
CA ARG A 91 -27.78 11.60 5.24
C ARG A 91 -29.00 11.98 4.38
N ARG A 92 -29.14 11.40 3.19
CA ARG A 92 -30.30 11.69 2.33
C ARG A 92 -31.63 11.25 2.93
N ILE A 93 -31.63 10.25 3.80
CA ILE A 93 -32.86 9.77 4.47
C ILE A 93 -33.23 10.70 5.65
N GLN A 94 -32.26 11.37 6.27
CA GLN A 94 -32.49 12.30 7.38
C GLN A 94 -33.08 13.65 6.94
N ASP A 95 -32.76 14.11 5.71
CA ASP A 95 -33.21 15.40 5.16
C ASP A 95 -34.60 15.33 4.48
N ARG A 96 -35.29 14.18 4.52
CA ARG A 96 -36.61 13.97 3.92
C ARG A 96 -37.65 13.71 4.99
#